data_AF-A0A424M9Y0-F1
#
_entry.id   AF-A0A424M9Y0-F1
#
_cell.length_a   1.000
_cell.length_b   1.000
_cell.length_c   1.000
_cell.angle_alpha   90.00
_cell.angle_beta   90.00
_cell.angle_gamma   90.00
#
_symmetry.space_group_name_H-M   'P 1'
#
loop_
_entity.id
_entity.type
_entity.pdbx_description
1 polymer ?
#
loop_
_entity_poly.entity_id
_entity_poly.type
_entity_poly.pdbx_seq_one_letter_code
_entity_poly.pdbx_strand_id
1 'polypeptide(L)'
;MLNIKTYSLITIILLLSLIFIKLLIVFTGRINFVVFIIWSLPLLSFLPFLIRQSVKAYQSFCFILLIYFLLASLRVFGINGPLLDIFEISFIIILFIHCMFGPKTIRSNK
;
A
#
# COMPACT_ATOMS: atom_id res chain seq x y z
N MET A 1 -13.30 -0.06 -18.40
CA MET A 1 -13.24 -0.16 -16.92
C MET A 1 -12.89 -1.59 -16.55
N LEU A 2 -12.00 -1.80 -15.59
CA LEU A 2 -11.69 -3.15 -15.09
C LEU A 2 -12.91 -3.72 -14.36
N ASN A 3 -13.11 -5.04 -14.46
CA ASN A 3 -14.10 -5.76 -13.67
C ASN A 3 -13.80 -5.58 -12.18
N ILE A 4 -14.83 -5.41 -11.34
CA ILE A 4 -14.67 -5.19 -9.91
C ILE A 4 -13.84 -6.29 -9.22
N LYS A 5 -13.97 -7.55 -9.69
CA LYS A 5 -13.19 -8.68 -9.17
C LYS A 5 -11.72 -8.57 -9.54
N THR A 6 -11.39 -8.26 -10.80
CA THR A 6 -10.00 -8.10 -11.24
C THR A 6 -9.34 -6.91 -10.56
N TYR A 7 -10.09 -5.82 -10.35
CA TYR A 7 -9.63 -4.64 -9.63
C TYR A 7 -9.31 -4.93 -8.15
N SER A 8 -10.16 -5.71 -7.47
CA SER A 8 -9.89 -6.17 -6.09
C SER A 8 -8.68 -7.12 -6.00
N LEU A 9 -8.45 -7.93 -7.02
CA LEU A 9 -7.30 -8.83 -7.09
C LEU A 9 -6.00 -8.06 -7.32
N ILE A 10 -6.01 -7.07 -8.21
CA ILE A 10 -4.86 -6.18 -8.46
C ILE A 10 -4.47 -5.42 -7.19
N THR A 11 -5.44 -4.90 -6.44
CA THR A 11 -5.17 -4.23 -5.15
C THR A 11 -4.53 -5.16 -4.13
N ILE A 12 -5.00 -6.40 -4.01
CA ILE A 12 -4.40 -7.40 -3.11
C ILE A 12 -2.95 -7.71 -3.53
N ILE A 13 -2.70 -7.90 -4.83
CA ILE A 13 -1.34 -8.15 -5.35
C ILE A 13 -0.42 -6.98 -5.02
N LEU A 14 -0.85 -5.73 -5.29
CA LEU A 14 -0.07 -4.52 -5.00
C LEU A 14 0.22 -4.36 -3.51
N LEU A 15 -0.75 -4.69 -2.65
CA LEU A 15 -0.60 -4.62 -1.19
C LEU A 15 0.40 -5.69 -0.69
N LEU A 16 0.29 -6.93 -1.17
CA LEU A 16 1.22 -8.00 -0.83
C LEU A 16 2.64 -7.70 -1.33
N SER A 17 2.79 -7.16 -2.54
CA SER A 17 4.10 -6.75 -3.06
C SER A 17 4.73 -5.64 -2.23
N LEU A 18 3.93 -4.71 -1.71
CA LEU A 18 4.43 -3.64 -0.84
C LEU A 18 4.91 -4.17 0.51
N ILE A 19 4.19 -5.13 1.10
CA ILE A 19 4.63 -5.84 2.31
C ILE A 19 5.91 -6.63 2.03
N PHE A 20 6.01 -7.28 0.88
CA PHE A 20 7.20 -8.02 0.48
C PHE A 20 8.43 -7.12 0.29
N ILE A 21 8.29 -5.95 -0.35
CA ILE A 21 9.38 -4.97 -0.46
C ILE A 21 9.83 -4.50 0.93
N LYS A 22 8.89 -4.20 1.83
CA LYS A 22 9.22 -3.88 3.23
C LYS A 22 10.01 -4.99 3.91
N LEU A 23 9.64 -6.25 3.68
CA LEU A 23 10.36 -7.40 4.23
C LEU A 23 11.80 -7.47 3.69
N LEU A 24 12.01 -7.20 2.40
CA LEU A 24 13.37 -7.10 1.82
C LEU A 24 14.19 -5.98 2.47
N ILE A 25 13.57 -4.83 2.77
CA ILE A 25 14.26 -3.72 3.47
C ILE A 25 14.65 -4.14 4.89
N VAL A 26 13.86 -4.95 5.60
CA VAL A 26 14.24 -5.48 6.92
C VAL A 26 15.54 -6.29 6.85
N PHE A 27 15.72 -7.11 5.82
CA PHE A 27 16.97 -7.87 5.64
C PHE A 27 18.19 -6.97 5.41
N THR A 28 18.01 -5.73 4.96
CA THR A 28 19.11 -4.75 4.86
C THR A 28 19.48 -4.09 6.19
N GLY A 29 18.76 -4.39 7.28
CA GLY A 29 18.98 -3.82 8.61
C GLY A 29 18.48 -2.39 8.81
N ARG A 30 17.89 -1.77 7.77
CA ARG A 30 17.40 -0.37 7.82
C ARG A 30 16.08 -0.21 8.55
N ILE A 31 15.28 -1.28 8.63
CA ILE A 31 14.01 -1.31 9.36
C ILE A 31 14.09 -2.46 10.37
N ASN A 32 13.77 -2.18 11.64
CA ASN A 32 13.68 -3.20 12.67
C ASN A 32 12.48 -4.13 12.41
N PHE A 33 12.66 -5.43 12.59
CA PHE A 33 11.61 -6.44 12.42
C PHE A 33 10.34 -6.15 13.25
N VAL A 34 10.48 -5.63 14.47
CA VAL A 34 9.32 -5.24 15.30
C VAL A 34 8.52 -4.10 14.66
N VAL A 35 9.23 -3.10 14.12
CA VAL A 35 8.63 -1.97 13.40
C VAL A 35 7.93 -2.46 12.14
N PHE A 36 8.52 -3.41 11.42
CA PHE A 36 7.88 -4.04 10.27
C PHE A 36 6.55 -4.72 10.64
N ILE A 37 6.51 -5.51 11.71
CA ILE A 37 5.28 -6.19 12.14
C ILE A 37 4.20 -5.15 12.47
N ILE A 38 4.51 -4.17 13.32
CA ILE A 38 3.54 -3.15 13.74
C ILE A 38 2.98 -2.39 12.53
N TRP A 39 3.84 -2.01 11.59
CA TRP A 39 3.44 -1.31 10.36
C TRP A 39 2.94 -2.23 9.25
N SER A 40 2.91 -3.54 9.41
CA SER A 40 2.21 -4.44 8.48
C SER A 40 0.74 -4.61 8.84
N LEU A 41 0.39 -4.46 10.13
CA LEU A 41 -0.98 -4.62 10.63
C LEU A 41 -2.00 -3.67 9.99
N PRO A 42 -1.75 -2.35 9.85
CA PRO A 42 -2.70 -1.46 9.20
C PRO A 42 -2.94 -1.85 7.73
N LEU A 43 -1.91 -2.30 7.02
CA LEU A 43 -2.04 -2.77 5.64
C LEU A 43 -2.88 -4.05 5.55
N LEU A 44 -2.61 -5.03 6.42
CA LEU A 44 -3.34 -6.30 6.43
C LEU A 44 -4.79 -6.12 6.89
N SER A 45 -5.06 -5.19 7.80
CA SER A 45 -6.41 -4.87 8.27
C SER A 45 -7.34 -4.41 7.14
N PHE A 46 -6.79 -3.96 6.01
CA PHE A 46 -7.55 -3.51 4.86
C PHE A 46 -8.12 -4.65 3.99
N LEU A 47 -7.54 -5.86 4.04
CA LEU A 47 -7.97 -7.03 3.25
C LEU A 47 -9.46 -7.39 3.37
N PRO A 48 -10.08 -7.46 4.57
CA PRO A 48 -11.51 -7.75 4.67
C PRO A 48 -12.39 -6.67 4.02
N PHE A 49 -11.94 -5.42 4.00
CA PHE A 49 -12.71 -4.31 3.43
C PHE A 49 -12.63 -4.26 1.90
N LEU A 50 -11.53 -4.77 1.32
CA LEU A 50 -11.38 -5.01 -0.12
C LEU A 50 -12.44 -5.98 -0.64
N ILE A 51 -12.65 -7.08 0.08
CA ILE A 51 -13.66 -8.11 -0.26
C ILE A 51 -15.08 -7.51 -0.19
N ARG A 52 -15.35 -6.67 0.81
CA ARG A 52 -16.65 -5.99 0.99
C ARG A 52 -16.87 -4.81 0.05
N GLN A 53 -15.89 -4.46 -0.80
CA GLN A 53 -15.98 -3.36 -1.78
C GLN A 53 -16.49 -2.04 -1.16
N SER A 54 -16.04 -1.73 0.06
CA SER A 54 -16.50 -0.55 0.78
C SER A 54 -15.82 0.72 0.25
N VAL A 55 -16.60 1.63 -0.34
CA VAL A 55 -16.11 2.93 -0.82
C VAL A 55 -15.40 3.72 0.29
N LYS A 56 -15.98 3.74 1.50
CA LYS A 56 -15.39 4.43 2.67
C LYS A 56 -14.04 3.82 3.06
N ALA A 57 -13.91 2.50 2.95
CA ALA A 57 -12.67 1.84 3.30
C ALA A 57 -11.55 2.18 2.32
N TYR A 58 -11.82 2.20 1.00
CA TYR A 58 -10.83 2.62 0.00
C TYR A 58 -10.34 4.06 0.26
N GLN A 59 -11.25 4.97 0.59
CA GLN A 59 -10.90 6.35 0.93
C GLN A 59 -10.08 6.43 2.23
N SER A 60 -10.48 5.70 3.28
CA SER A 60 -9.72 5.61 4.53
C SER A 60 -8.32 5.05 4.30
N PHE A 61 -8.18 4.06 3.42
CA PHE A 61 -6.90 3.43 3.11
C PHE A 61 -5.95 4.38 2.38
N CYS A 62 -6.46 5.27 1.53
CA CYS A 62 -5.64 6.32 0.94
C CYS A 62 -4.97 7.21 2.01
N PHE A 63 -5.66 7.54 3.11
CA PHE A 63 -5.04 8.27 4.21
C PHE A 63 -3.93 7.47 4.91
N ILE A 64 -4.16 6.17 5.12
CA ILE A 64 -3.13 5.27 5.65
C ILE A 64 -1.91 5.30 4.72
N LEU A 65 -2.09 5.07 3.41
CA LEU A 65 -1.00 5.09 2.43
C LEU A 65 -0.23 6.42 2.40
N LEU A 66 -0.89 7.55 2.67
CA LEU A 66 -0.25 8.86 2.74
C LEU A 66 0.73 8.95 3.92
N ILE A 67 0.40 8.32 5.06
CA ILE A 67 1.33 8.18 6.20
C ILE A 67 2.53 7.30 5.80
N TYR A 68 2.30 6.20 5.08
CA TYR A 68 3.41 5.34 4.61
C TYR A 68 4.30 6.08 3.63
N PHE A 69 3.72 6.88 2.72
CA PHE A 69 4.45 7.73 1.79
C PHE A 69 5.36 8.71 2.54
N LEU A 70 4.83 9.40 3.57
CA LEU A 70 5.60 10.33 4.39
C LEU A 70 6.78 9.65 5.09
N LEU A 71 6.57 8.47 5.69
CA LEU A 71 7.64 7.74 6.37
C LEU A 71 8.71 7.22 5.41
N ALA A 72 8.31 6.77 4.22
CA ALA A 72 9.24 6.28 3.21
C ALA A 72 10.03 7.43 2.55
N SER A 73 9.41 8.59 2.31
CA SER A 73 10.07 9.76 1.73
C SER A 73 11.22 10.27 2.60
N LEU A 74 11.06 10.25 3.92
CA LEU A 74 12.14 10.58 4.85
C LEU A 74 13.35 9.65 4.69
N ARG A 75 13.14 8.36 4.41
CA ARG A 75 14.25 7.42 4.19
C ARG A 75 14.94 7.62 2.84
N VAL A 76 14.15 7.79 1.77
CA VAL A 76 14.69 7.97 0.41
C VAL A 76 15.48 9.25 0.29
N PHE A 77 14.94 10.37 0.77
CA PHE A 77 15.57 11.67 0.63
C PHE A 77 16.54 12.01 1.77
N GLY A 78 16.45 11.32 2.91
CA GLY A 78 17.27 11.62 4.08
C GLY A 78 18.52 10.75 4.28
N ILE A 79 18.57 9.50 3.78
CA ILE A 79 19.65 8.55 4.08
C ILE A 79 20.10 7.81 2.81
N ASN A 80 21.03 8.39 2.04
CA ASN A 80 21.69 7.76 0.87
C ASN A 80 20.77 6.92 -0.04
N GLY A 81 19.54 7.41 -0.27
CA GLY A 81 18.40 6.76 -0.92
C GLY A 81 18.68 5.42 -1.62
N PRO A 82 18.63 4.29 -0.92
CA PRO A 82 18.88 2.99 -1.53
C PRO A 82 17.73 2.63 -2.46
N LEU A 83 18.06 1.85 -3.50
CA LEU A 83 17.10 1.45 -4.55
C LEU A 83 15.81 0.84 -3.98
N LEU A 84 15.89 0.05 -2.91
CA LEU A 84 14.72 -0.57 -2.28
C LEU A 84 13.75 0.44 -1.65
N ASP A 85 14.27 1.51 -1.01
CA ASP A 85 13.41 2.56 -0.44
C ASP A 85 12.70 3.33 -1.59
N ILE A 86 13.36 3.52 -2.74
CA ILE A 86 12.77 4.12 -3.95
C ILE A 86 11.65 3.23 -4.52
N PHE A 87 11.89 1.92 -4.61
CA PHE A 87 10.86 0.97 -5.04
C PHE A 87 9.66 0.96 -4.09
N GLU A 88 9.88 1.03 -2.78
CA GLU A 88 8.79 1.12 -1.80
C GLU A 88 7.92 2.35 -2.03
N ILE A 89 8.52 3.54 -2.20
CA ILE A 89 7.76 4.77 -2.50
C ILE A 89 6.99 4.63 -3.81
N SER A 90 7.61 4.11 -4.87
CA SER A 90 6.95 3.93 -6.16
C SER A 90 5.72 3.04 -6.03
N PHE A 91 5.83 1.92 -5.31
CA PHE A 91 4.69 1.04 -5.03
C PHE A 91 3.60 1.71 -4.17
N ILE A 92 3.98 2.51 -3.17
CA ILE A 92 3.02 3.29 -2.39
C ILE A 92 2.22 4.24 -3.30
N ILE A 93 2.89 4.95 -4.22
CA ILE A 93 2.25 5.87 -5.15
C ILE A 93 1.29 5.12 -6.08
N ILE A 94 1.74 4.02 -6.69
CA ILE A 94 0.92 3.20 -7.60
C ILE A 94 -0.31 2.67 -6.85
N LEU A 95 -0.13 2.12 -5.65
CA LEU A 95 -1.22 1.60 -4.82
C LEU A 95 -2.18 2.74 -4.39
N PHE A 96 -1.67 3.91 -4.05
CA PHE A 96 -2.47 5.08 -3.69
C PHE A 96 -3.35 5.53 -4.85
N ILE A 97 -2.76 5.75 -6.03
CA ILE A 97 -3.51 6.15 -7.23
C ILE A 97 -4.53 5.08 -7.57
N HIS A 98 -4.14 3.81 -7.53
CA HIS A 98 -5.05 2.70 -7.77
C HIS A 98 -6.23 2.79 -6.81
N CYS A 99 -6.02 2.79 -5.48
CA CYS A 99 -7.07 2.87 -4.47
C CYS A 99 -7.93 4.15 -4.54
N MET A 100 -7.37 5.29 -4.96
CA MET A 100 -8.10 6.54 -5.18
C MET A 100 -9.20 6.38 -6.25
N PHE A 101 -8.97 5.56 -7.28
CA PHE A 101 -9.99 5.24 -8.28
C PHE A 101 -11.00 4.18 -7.81
N GLY A 102 -10.77 3.51 -6.69
CA GLY A 102 -11.63 2.46 -6.14
C GLY A 102 -13.10 2.88 -5.99
N PRO A 103 -13.40 4.02 -5.33
CA PRO A 103 -14.76 4.56 -5.23
C PRO A 103 -15.49 4.68 -6.58
N LYS A 104 -14.82 5.17 -7.62
CA LYS A 104 -15.38 5.33 -8.96
C LYS A 104 -15.66 3.97 -9.61
N THR A 105 -14.72 3.03 -9.51
CA THR A 105 -14.86 1.68 -10.06
C THR A 105 -15.96 0.87 -9.37
N ILE A 106 -16.11 1.02 -8.04
CA ILE A 106 -17.18 0.38 -7.27
C ILE A 106 -18.55 0.95 -7.64
N ARG A 107 -18.67 2.28 -7.73
CA ARG A 107 -19.97 2.93 -8.04
C ARG A 107 -20.50 2.61 -9.43
N SER A 108 -19.64 2.42 -10.43
CA SER A 108 -20.09 2.13 -11.79
C SER A 108 -20.29 0.64 -12.10
N ASN A 109 -19.95 -0.26 -11.16
CA ASN A 109 -20.31 -1.69 -11.22
C ASN A 109 -21.49 -2.03 -10.29
N LYS A 110 -22.07 -1.05 -9.59
CA LYS A 110 -23.35 -1.16 -8.88
C LYS A 110 -24.47 -0.68 -9.78
#